data_AF-A0A819S2V6-F1
#
_entry.id   AF-A0A819S2V6-F1
#
_cell.length_a   1.000
_cell.length_b   1.000
_cell.length_c   1.000
_cell.angle_alpha   90.00
_cell.angle_beta   90.00
_cell.angle_gamma   90.00
#
_symmetry.space_group_name_H-M   'P 1'
#
loop_
_entity.id
_entity.type
_entity.pdbx_description
1 polymer ?
#
loop_
_entity_poly.entity_id
_entity_poly.type
_entity_poly.pdbx_seq_one_letter_code
_entity_poly.pdbx_strand_id
1 'polypeptide(L)'
;MSPLIHHSIKMLMAKMAEQCSRDEPFDIYAYFKRFTMDTIWSCGFGLDTDMQNNVNDPYLLHSQRFFLPDKIRQSILVLNRLIEELSQVWVSIFLSLGIIRYWLRRYIPVTKWLIDENPATWVMKQANEMIEKRKQIGHTRRTDLLQLMLDSISDEDFIH
;
A
#
# COMPACT_ATOMS: atom_id res chain seq x y z
N MET A 1 5.93 -18.32 -7.14
CA MET A 1 4.65 -17.56 -7.13
C MET A 1 3.42 -18.40 -7.41
N SER A 2 3.44 -19.29 -8.42
CA SER A 2 2.28 -20.14 -8.78
C SER A 2 1.45 -20.75 -7.63
N PRO A 3 2.06 -21.36 -6.58
CA PRO A 3 1.26 -21.97 -5.49
C PRO A 3 0.48 -20.95 -4.65
N LEU A 4 1.00 -19.73 -4.48
CA LEU A 4 0.34 -18.67 -3.70
C LEU A 4 -0.88 -18.12 -4.46
N ILE A 5 -0.70 -17.90 -5.76
CA ILE A 5 -1.79 -17.47 -6.64
C ILE A 5 -2.89 -18.53 -6.67
N HIS A 6 -2.53 -19.81 -6.80
CA HIS A 6 -3.49 -20.91 -6.74
C HIS A 6 -4.23 -20.96 -5.40
N HIS A 7 -3.53 -20.71 -4.30
CA HIS A 7 -4.15 -20.62 -2.98
C HIS A 7 -5.18 -19.49 -2.92
N SER A 8 -4.81 -18.26 -3.29
CA SER A 8 -5.73 -17.13 -3.31
C SER A 8 -6.93 -17.36 -4.23
N ILE A 9 -6.73 -17.99 -5.40
CA ILE A 9 -7.83 -18.37 -6.32
C ILE A 9 -8.77 -19.39 -5.66
N LYS A 10 -8.22 -20.42 -5.00
CA LYS A 10 -9.02 -21.43 -4.32
C LYS A 10 -9.90 -20.80 -3.24
N MET A 11 -9.37 -19.84 -2.49
CA MET A 11 -10.12 -19.08 -1.47
C MET A 11 -11.25 -18.26 -2.11
N LEU A 12 -10.97 -17.57 -3.22
CA LEU A 12 -11.99 -16.82 -3.96
C LEU A 12 -13.12 -17.74 -4.45
N MET A 13 -12.76 -18.87 -5.08
CA MET A 13 -13.74 -19.84 -5.59
C MET A 13 -14.61 -20.42 -4.48
N ALA A 14 -14.02 -20.74 -3.32
CA ALA A 14 -14.77 -21.21 -2.16
C ALA A 14 -15.78 -20.16 -1.67
N LYS A 15 -15.37 -18.89 -1.61
CA LYS A 15 -16.25 -17.77 -1.22
C LYS A 15 -17.36 -17.52 -2.22
N MET A 16 -17.07 -17.61 -3.52
CA MET A 16 -18.09 -17.47 -4.56
C MET A 16 -19.11 -18.61 -4.49
N ALA A 17 -18.67 -19.86 -4.28
CA ALA A 17 -19.57 -20.98 -4.08
C ALA A 17 -20.47 -20.81 -2.85
N GLU A 18 -19.92 -20.30 -1.74
CA GLU A 18 -20.68 -19.94 -0.53
C GLU A 18 -21.76 -18.90 -0.84
N GLN A 19 -21.44 -17.84 -1.58
CA GLN A 19 -22.42 -16.82 -1.96
C GLN A 19 -23.48 -17.34 -2.95
N CYS A 20 -23.09 -18.17 -3.92
CA CYS A 20 -24.05 -18.81 -4.82
C CYS A 20 -25.08 -19.67 -4.08
N SER A 21 -24.68 -20.32 -2.97
CA SER A 21 -25.61 -21.11 -2.14
C SER A 21 -26.63 -20.27 -1.36
N ARG A 22 -26.34 -18.97 -1.14
CA ARG A 22 -27.19 -18.05 -0.38
C ARG A 22 -28.25 -17.37 -1.26
N ASP A 23 -28.12 -17.47 -2.58
CA ASP A 23 -29.01 -16.86 -3.59
C ASP A 23 -29.24 -15.34 -3.35
N GLU A 24 -28.25 -14.67 -2.78
CA GLU A 24 -28.26 -13.23 -2.48
C GLU A 24 -27.40 -12.47 -3.50
N PRO A 25 -27.83 -11.26 -3.93
CA PRO A 25 -26.98 -10.40 -4.74
C PRO A 25 -25.75 -9.97 -3.93
N PHE A 26 -24.57 -10.07 -4.54
CA PHE A 26 -23.31 -9.68 -3.90
C PHE A 26 -22.44 -8.82 -4.82
N ASP A 27 -21.60 -7.96 -4.22
CA ASP A 27 -20.69 -7.10 -4.96
C ASP A 27 -19.41 -7.85 -5.35
N ILE A 28 -19.35 -8.32 -6.60
CA ILE A 28 -18.19 -9.01 -7.17
C ILE A 28 -16.91 -8.16 -7.13
N TYR A 29 -17.00 -6.82 -7.22
CA TYR A 29 -15.84 -5.94 -7.16
C TYR A 29 -15.18 -5.97 -5.78
N ALA A 30 -15.97 -6.06 -4.70
CA ALA A 30 -15.42 -6.20 -3.35
C ALA A 30 -14.61 -7.50 -3.18
N TYR A 31 -15.07 -8.61 -3.75
CA TYR A 31 -14.36 -9.89 -3.72
C TYR A 31 -13.07 -9.86 -4.53
N PHE A 32 -13.12 -9.35 -5.77
CA PHE A 32 -11.91 -9.20 -6.58
C PHE A 32 -10.90 -8.26 -5.95
N LYS A 33 -11.34 -7.17 -5.33
CA LYS A 33 -10.46 -6.23 -4.61
C LYS A 33 -9.71 -6.91 -3.47
N ARG A 34 -10.38 -7.76 -2.68
CA ARG A 34 -9.74 -8.53 -1.61
C ARG A 34 -8.79 -9.57 -2.17
N PHE A 35 -9.22 -10.31 -3.19
CA PHE A 35 -8.41 -11.32 -3.86
C PHE A 35 -7.11 -10.77 -4.44
N THR A 36 -7.16 -9.65 -5.18
CA THR A 36 -5.96 -9.06 -5.78
C THR A 36 -5.02 -8.51 -4.73
N MET A 37 -5.54 -7.83 -3.70
CA MET A 37 -4.73 -7.31 -2.60
C MET A 37 -4.01 -8.45 -1.85
N ASP A 38 -4.74 -9.49 -1.48
CA ASP A 38 -4.20 -10.68 -0.80
C ASP A 38 -3.11 -11.38 -1.63
N THR A 39 -3.35 -11.51 -2.95
CA THR A 39 -2.38 -12.11 -3.89
C THR A 39 -1.10 -11.27 -4.00
N ILE A 40 -1.23 -9.94 -4.08
CA ILE A 40 -0.09 -9.02 -4.19
C ILE A 40 0.76 -9.06 -2.91
N TRP A 41 0.15 -9.00 -1.73
CA TRP A 41 0.89 -9.06 -0.46
C TRP A 41 1.56 -10.42 -0.25
N SER A 42 0.87 -11.51 -0.62
CA SER A 42 1.41 -12.87 -0.53
C SER A 42 2.57 -13.12 -1.49
N CYS A 43 2.44 -12.71 -2.75
CA CYS A 43 3.47 -12.92 -3.77
C CYS A 43 4.63 -11.92 -3.66
N GLY A 44 4.30 -10.66 -3.35
CA GLY A 44 5.24 -9.56 -3.35
C GLY A 44 6.09 -9.52 -2.08
N PHE A 45 5.44 -9.63 -0.92
CA PHE A 45 6.05 -9.42 0.39
C PHE A 45 6.09 -10.69 1.25
N GLY A 46 5.58 -11.82 0.73
CA GLY A 46 5.57 -13.10 1.42
C GLY A 46 4.62 -13.14 2.63
N LEU A 47 3.71 -12.17 2.76
CA LEU A 47 2.80 -12.04 3.90
C LEU A 47 1.56 -12.91 3.72
N ASP A 48 1.15 -13.61 4.76
CA ASP A 48 -0.11 -14.32 4.80
C ASP A 48 -1.15 -13.43 5.52
N THR A 49 -1.86 -12.62 4.75
CA THR A 49 -2.80 -11.60 5.26
C THR A 49 -4.26 -12.08 5.31
N ASP A 50 -4.58 -13.18 4.62
CA ASP A 50 -5.93 -13.75 4.50
C ASP A 50 -7.06 -12.70 4.35
N MET A 51 -6.85 -11.70 3.50
CA MET A 51 -7.77 -10.54 3.38
C MET A 51 -9.11 -10.92 2.77
N GLN A 52 -9.20 -12.10 2.16
CA GLN A 52 -10.43 -12.62 1.57
C GLN A 52 -11.42 -13.07 2.66
N ASN A 53 -10.93 -13.59 3.79
CA ASN A 53 -11.74 -13.92 4.96
C ASN A 53 -11.82 -12.75 5.93
N ASN A 54 -10.72 -12.03 6.16
CA ASN A 54 -10.66 -10.92 7.11
C ASN A 54 -10.85 -9.56 6.42
N VAL A 55 -12.10 -9.08 6.41
CA VAL A 55 -12.45 -7.76 5.84
C VAL A 55 -11.84 -6.60 6.61
N ASN A 56 -11.48 -6.81 7.88
CA ASN A 56 -10.91 -5.78 8.75
C ASN A 56 -9.38 -5.86 8.82
N ASP A 57 -8.75 -6.57 7.89
CA ASP A 57 -7.30 -6.64 7.82
C ASP A 57 -6.70 -5.21 7.68
N PRO A 58 -5.70 -4.83 8.51
CA PRO A 58 -5.14 -3.49 8.50
C PRO A 58 -4.48 -3.14 7.17
N TYR A 59 -3.83 -4.09 6.48
CA TYR A 59 -3.25 -3.83 5.16
C TYR A 59 -4.35 -3.54 4.14
N LEU A 60 -5.44 -4.30 4.17
CA LEU A 60 -6.60 -4.04 3.31
C LEU A 60 -7.19 -2.64 3.58
N LEU A 61 -7.43 -2.28 4.84
CA LEU A 61 -8.04 -1.01 5.21
C LEU A 61 -7.14 0.20 4.91
N HIS A 62 -5.86 0.14 5.29
CA HIS A 62 -4.91 1.22 5.01
C HIS A 62 -4.66 1.38 3.52
N SER A 63 -4.48 0.29 2.77
CA SER A 63 -4.34 0.37 1.30
C SER A 63 -5.59 0.94 0.64
N GLN A 64 -6.79 0.57 1.07
CA GLN A 64 -8.02 1.16 0.52
C GLN A 64 -8.10 2.66 0.81
N ARG A 65 -7.82 3.09 2.04
CA ARG A 65 -7.83 4.51 2.41
C ARG A 65 -6.81 5.33 1.62
N PHE A 66 -5.68 4.73 1.24
CA PHE A 66 -4.69 5.39 0.39
C PHE A 66 -5.22 5.74 -1.00
N PHE A 67 -6.02 4.86 -1.60
CA PHE A 67 -6.58 5.05 -2.94
C PHE A 67 -7.92 5.80 -2.94
N LEU A 68 -8.52 6.07 -1.78
CA LEU A 68 -9.74 6.86 -1.72
C LEU A 68 -9.45 8.30 -2.18
N PRO A 69 -10.24 8.84 -3.13
CA PRO A 69 -10.06 10.20 -3.57
C PRO A 69 -10.42 11.15 -2.43
N ASP A 70 -9.42 11.86 -1.91
CA ASP A 70 -9.67 12.98 -1.02
C ASP A 70 -10.44 14.06 -1.80
N LYS A 71 -11.64 14.41 -1.32
CA LYS A 71 -12.43 15.51 -1.90
C LYS A 71 -11.61 16.79 -2.02
N ILE A 72 -10.73 17.04 -1.06
CA ILE A 72 -9.79 18.17 -1.07
C ILE A 72 -8.83 18.09 -2.27
N ARG A 73 -8.24 16.92 -2.56
CA ARG A 73 -7.36 16.73 -3.72
C ARG A 73 -8.12 16.95 -5.03
N GLN A 74 -9.32 16.41 -5.15
CA GLN A 74 -10.15 16.60 -6.33
C GLN A 74 -10.55 18.07 -6.51
N SER A 75 -10.93 18.76 -5.43
CA SER A 75 -11.23 20.19 -5.45
C SER A 75 -10.01 21.03 -5.84
N ILE A 76 -8.81 20.71 -5.34
CA ILE A 76 -7.57 21.40 -5.74
C ILE A 76 -7.27 21.18 -7.23
N LEU A 77 -7.42 19.95 -7.74
CA LEU A 77 -7.20 19.66 -9.17
C LEU A 77 -8.19 20.41 -10.07
N VAL A 78 -9.47 20.47 -9.69
CA VAL A 78 -10.49 21.24 -10.41
C VAL A 78 -10.18 22.73 -10.34
N LEU A 79 -9.82 23.25 -9.18
CA LEU A 79 -9.51 24.67 -8.98
C LEU A 79 -8.24 25.09 -9.72
N ASN A 80 -7.22 24.23 -9.78
CA ASN A 80 -6.03 24.43 -10.60
C ASN A 80 -6.36 24.47 -12.11
N ARG A 81 -7.33 23.67 -12.56
CA ARG A 81 -7.79 23.71 -13.96
C ARG A 81 -8.61 24.97 -14.29
N LEU A 82 -9.30 25.56 -13.31
CA LEU A 82 -10.13 26.75 -13.52
C LEU A 82 -9.32 28.06 -13.56
N ILE A 83 -8.11 28.09 -12.98
CA ILE A 83 -7.28 29.29 -12.91
C ILE A 83 -5.82 28.93 -13.25
N GLU A 84 -5.51 28.93 -14.55
CA GLU A 84 -4.18 28.58 -15.08
C GLU A 84 -3.08 29.55 -14.59
N GLU A 85 -3.42 30.83 -14.41
CA GLU A 85 -2.53 31.90 -13.91
C GLU A 85 -2.10 31.70 -12.44
N LEU A 86 -2.85 30.92 -11.64
CA LEU A 86 -2.50 30.66 -10.24
C LEU A 86 -1.52 29.49 -10.06
N SER A 87 -1.15 28.82 -11.15
CA SER A 87 -0.27 27.65 -11.15
C SER A 87 1.08 27.93 -10.48
N GLN A 88 1.69 29.09 -10.75
CA GLN A 88 2.97 29.49 -10.13
C GLN A 88 2.84 29.71 -8.61
N VAL A 89 1.70 30.21 -8.15
CA VAL A 89 1.41 30.39 -6.73
C VAL A 89 1.21 29.03 -6.07
N TRP A 90 0.50 28.10 -6.71
CA TRP A 90 0.34 26.72 -6.20
C TRP A 90 1.69 26.01 -6.03
N VAL A 91 2.59 26.10 -7.01
CA VAL A 91 3.94 25.53 -6.92
C VAL A 91 4.71 26.16 -5.76
N SER A 92 4.65 27.48 -5.60
CA SER A 92 5.31 28.22 -4.52
C SER A 92 4.77 27.85 -3.13
N ILE A 93 3.45 27.69 -3.01
CA ILE A 93 2.77 27.19 -1.81
C ILE A 93 3.21 25.75 -1.51
N PHE A 94 3.32 24.89 -2.52
CA PHE A 94 3.74 23.50 -2.33
C PHE A 94 5.19 23.39 -1.84
N LEU A 95 6.08 24.22 -2.39
CA LEU A 95 7.50 24.27 -2.02
C LEU A 95 7.68 24.82 -0.60
N SER A 96 6.97 25.92 -0.27
CA SER A 96 6.99 26.50 1.08
C SER A 96 6.38 25.54 2.12
N LEU A 97 5.27 24.87 1.80
CA LEU A 97 4.70 23.79 2.63
C LEU A 97 5.70 22.65 2.82
N GLY A 98 6.49 22.29 1.80
CA GLY A 98 7.55 21.29 1.91
C GLY A 98 8.62 21.65 2.94
N ILE A 99 9.09 22.90 2.92
CA ILE A 99 10.07 23.43 3.88
C ILE A 99 9.48 23.48 5.28
N ILE A 100 8.25 23.99 5.41
CA ILE A 100 7.52 24.03 6.68
C ILE A 100 7.35 22.62 7.23
N ARG A 101 6.94 21.65 6.40
CA ARG A 101 6.75 20.25 6.80
C ARG A 101 8.05 19.59 7.23
N TYR A 102 9.16 19.87 6.54
CA TYR A 102 10.49 19.42 6.93
C TYR A 102 10.92 20.00 8.28
N TRP A 103 10.67 21.29 8.49
CA TRP A 103 10.98 21.97 9.74
C TRP A 103 10.11 21.44 10.89
N LEU A 104 8.81 21.23 10.65
CA LEU A 104 7.85 20.66 11.59
C LEU A 104 8.26 19.25 12.03
N ARG A 105 8.73 18.41 11.08
CA ARG A 105 9.29 17.07 11.34
C ARG A 105 10.49 17.11 12.29
N ARG A 106 11.30 18.17 12.22
CA ARG A 106 12.52 18.32 13.03
C ARG A 106 12.24 18.78 14.45
N TYR A 107 11.19 19.57 14.67
CA TYR A 107 10.94 20.20 15.97
C TYR A 107 9.83 19.54 16.82
N ILE A 108 8.79 18.95 16.21
CA ILE A 108 7.62 18.49 16.97
C ILE A 108 7.43 16.98 16.83
N PRO A 109 7.74 16.16 17.87
CA PRO A 109 7.53 14.71 17.83
C PRO A 109 6.05 14.31 17.79
N VAL A 110 5.13 15.16 18.28
CA VAL A 110 3.66 14.94 18.23
C VAL A 110 3.16 14.83 16.77
N THR A 111 3.84 15.48 15.83
CA THR A 111 3.49 15.34 14.40
C THR A 111 3.68 13.92 13.89
N LYS A 112 4.51 13.08 14.53
CA LYS A 112 4.65 11.67 14.15
C LYS A 112 3.36 10.88 14.29
N TRP A 113 2.56 11.11 15.34
CA TRP A 113 1.30 10.41 15.54
C TRP A 113 0.25 10.81 14.50
N LEU A 114 0.16 12.10 14.19
CA LEU A 114 -0.73 12.65 13.16
C LEU A 114 -0.33 12.20 11.74
N ILE A 115 0.96 11.92 11.54
CA ILE A 115 1.48 11.37 10.30
C ILE A 115 1.24 9.86 10.24
N ASP A 116 1.45 9.09 11.32
CA ASP A 116 1.20 7.64 11.39
C ASP A 116 -0.27 7.28 11.13
N GLU A 117 -1.20 8.22 11.36
CA GLU A 117 -2.61 8.08 10.98
C GLU A 117 -2.83 8.05 9.45
N ASN A 118 -1.88 8.63 8.69
CA ASN A 118 -1.96 8.64 7.23
C ASN A 118 -1.69 7.23 6.67
N PRO A 119 -2.64 6.63 5.93
CA PRO A 119 -2.53 5.27 5.42
C PRO A 119 -1.28 5.03 4.58
N ALA A 120 -0.83 6.03 3.81
CA ALA A 120 0.37 5.91 2.97
C ALA A 120 1.62 5.64 3.80
N THR A 121 1.73 6.36 4.92
CA THR A 121 2.91 6.32 5.77
C THR A 121 2.94 5.05 6.60
N TRP A 122 1.77 4.57 7.03
CA TRP A 122 1.63 3.27 7.68
C TRP A 122 2.09 2.14 6.76
N VAL A 123 1.60 2.10 5.51
CA VAL A 123 2.02 1.08 4.53
C VAL A 123 3.52 1.14 4.27
N MET A 124 4.08 2.36 4.13
CA MET A 124 5.51 2.57 3.93
C MET A 124 6.34 2.10 5.13
N LYS A 125 5.87 2.36 6.36
CA LYS A 125 6.50 1.90 7.59
C LYS A 125 6.55 0.38 7.65
N GLN A 126 5.43 -0.30 7.34
CA GLN A 126 5.39 -1.75 7.26
C GLN A 126 6.36 -2.31 6.22
N ALA A 127 6.44 -1.70 5.03
CA ALA A 127 7.37 -2.11 4.00
C ALA A 127 8.84 -1.96 4.44
N ASN A 128 9.19 -0.84 5.08
CA ASN A 128 10.53 -0.61 5.62
C ASN A 128 10.89 -1.62 6.70
N GLU A 129 9.98 -1.90 7.64
CA GLU A 129 10.20 -2.91 8.68
C GLU A 129 10.45 -4.31 8.08
N MET A 130 9.75 -4.67 6.99
CA MET A 130 9.98 -5.94 6.27
C MET A 130 11.35 -5.98 5.59
N ILE A 131 11.75 -4.87 4.95
CA ILE A 131 13.08 -4.72 4.34
C ILE A 131 14.17 -4.86 5.40
N GLU A 132 14.06 -4.16 6.52
CA GLU A 132 15.04 -4.20 7.61
C GLU A 132 15.17 -5.61 8.21
N LYS A 133 14.05 -6.27 8.50
CA LYS A 133 14.05 -7.65 9.00
C LYS A 133 14.76 -8.59 8.03
N ARG A 134 14.54 -8.46 6.73
CA ARG A 134 15.16 -9.32 5.70
C ARG A 134 16.66 -9.04 5.52
N LYS A 135 17.06 -7.77 5.59
CA LYS A 135 18.49 -7.39 5.61
C LYS A 135 19.23 -7.98 6.81
N GLN A 136 18.58 -8.07 7.97
CA GLN A 136 19.17 -8.66 9.18
C GLN A 136 19.25 -10.20 9.14
N ILE A 137 18.23 -10.86 8.60
CA ILE A 137 18.13 -12.34 8.64
C ILE A 137 19.07 -13.02 7.65
N GLY A 138 19.44 -12.36 6.54
CA GLY A 138 20.37 -12.92 5.54
C GLY A 138 19.74 -14.09 4.77
N HIS A 139 19.24 -13.81 3.56
CA HIS A 139 18.53 -14.71 2.63
C HIS A 139 17.53 -15.69 3.26
N THR A 140 16.25 -15.32 3.20
CA THR A 140 15.15 -16.28 3.29
C THR A 140 15.16 -17.24 2.08
N ARG A 141 14.97 -18.54 2.32
CA ARG A 141 14.89 -19.60 1.28
C ARG A 141 13.76 -19.39 0.23
N ARG A 142 12.83 -18.46 0.49
CA ARG A 142 11.69 -18.15 -0.38
C ARG A 142 12.02 -16.96 -1.27
N THR A 143 12.10 -17.19 -2.58
CA THR A 143 12.20 -16.13 -3.59
C THR A 143 10.84 -15.47 -3.77
N ASP A 144 10.66 -14.31 -3.13
CA ASP A 144 9.55 -13.40 -3.39
C ASP A 144 10.03 -12.11 -4.05
N LEU A 145 9.09 -11.29 -4.53
CA LEU A 145 9.45 -10.09 -5.30
C LEU A 145 10.33 -9.16 -4.46
N LEU A 146 10.03 -9.02 -3.16
CA LEU A 146 10.83 -8.23 -2.24
C LEU A 146 12.25 -8.77 -2.10
N GLN A 147 12.42 -10.09 -2.00
CA GLN A 147 13.74 -10.70 -1.97
C GLN A 147 14.50 -10.44 -3.26
N LEU A 148 13.87 -10.60 -4.44
CA LEU A 148 14.50 -10.31 -5.73
C LEU A 148 14.98 -8.86 -5.82
N MET A 149 14.20 -7.89 -5.31
CA MET A 149 14.62 -6.49 -5.26
C MET A 149 15.80 -6.24 -4.32
N LEU A 150 15.90 -6.97 -3.20
CA LEU A 150 17.04 -6.85 -2.28
C LEU A 150 18.30 -7.48 -2.88
N ASP A 151 18.16 -8.64 -3.51
CA ASP A 151 19.27 -9.38 -4.14
C ASP A 151 19.89 -8.55 -5.27
N SER A 152 19.05 -7.89 -6.09
CA SER A 152 19.53 -6.99 -7.15
C SER A 152 20.29 -5.78 -6.62
N ILE A 153 19.95 -5.27 -5.43
CA ILE A 153 20.67 -4.14 -4.82
C ILE A 153 22.03 -4.62 -4.29
N SER A 154 22.10 -5.79 -3.66
CA SER A 154 23.37 -6.32 -3.17
C SER A 154 24.36 -6.63 -4.30
N ASP A 155 23.89 -7.10 -5.45
CA ASP A 155 24.76 -7.43 -6.58
C ASP A 155 25.44 -6.18 -7.19
N GLU A 156 24.79 -5.01 -7.16
CA GLU A 156 25.39 -3.74 -7.62
C GLU A 156 26.52 -3.25 -6.71
N ASP A 157 26.41 -3.47 -5.39
CA ASP A 157 27.46 -3.11 -4.41
C ASP A 157 28.74 -3.96 -4.56
N PHE A 158 28.68 -5.11 -5.27
CA PHE A 158 29.84 -5.96 -5.59
C PHE A 158 30.52 -5.62 -6.93
N ILE A 159 29.94 -4.73 -7.75
CA ILE A 159 30.45 -4.38 -9.08
C ILE A 159 31.32 -3.10 -9.07
N HIS A 160 31.47 -2.44 -7.91
CA HIS A 160 32.36 -1.30 -7.69
C HIS A 160 33.48 -1.61 -6.69
#